data_AF-A0A3D0Z014-F1
#
_entry.id   AF-A0A3D0Z014-F1
#
_cell.length_a   1.000
_cell.length_b   1.000
_cell.length_c   1.000
_cell.angle_alpha   90.00
_cell.angle_beta   90.00
_cell.angle_gamma   90.00
#
_symmetry.space_group_name_H-M   'P 1'
#
loop_
_entity.id
_entity.type
_entity.pdbx_description
1 polymer ?
#
loop_
_entity_poly.entity_id
_entity_poly.type
_entity_poly.pdbx_seq_one_letter_code
_entity_poly.pdbx_strand_id
1 'polypeptide(L)'
;MGQAMGSCAIVCVNGGMGMSATELCEALTAVTGEGWEPGRLRQTGERVFVLKRCLNILLGDTGCDDALPSRLLLRLHDGPTRGSAPDITRMLAEWRDLRGFDERGRPGRDRLVALGLAGIGEAIFGREATG
;
A
#
# COMPACT_ATOMS: atom_id res chain seq x y z
N MET A 1 8.61 -2.28 3.62
CA MET A 1 9.91 -2.52 2.96
C MET A 1 9.81 -2.45 1.44
N GLY A 2 9.00 -3.29 0.79
CA GLY A 2 8.98 -3.40 -0.69
C GLY A 2 8.79 -2.08 -1.47
N GLN A 3 7.91 -1.18 -1.04
CA GLN A 3 7.71 0.12 -1.71
C GLN A 3 8.92 1.05 -1.58
N ALA A 4 9.57 1.09 -0.41
CA ALA A 4 10.78 1.89 -0.22
C ALA A 4 11.96 1.34 -1.03
N MET A 5 12.12 0.01 -1.04
CA MET A 5 13.17 -0.70 -1.77
C MET A 5 13.01 -0.55 -3.30
N GLY A 6 11.84 -0.92 -3.85
CA GLY A 6 11.66 -0.98 -5.30
C GLY A 6 11.29 0.36 -5.95
N SER A 7 10.49 1.20 -5.30
CA SER A 7 10.02 2.46 -5.92
C SER A 7 10.89 3.68 -5.62
N CYS A 8 11.63 3.70 -4.51
CA CYS A 8 12.41 4.87 -4.10
C CYS A 8 13.91 4.64 -4.17
N ALA A 9 14.38 3.52 -3.60
CA ALA A 9 15.80 3.15 -3.67
C ALA A 9 16.20 2.53 -5.01
N ILE A 10 15.22 2.21 -5.88
CA ILE A 10 15.42 1.65 -7.24
C ILE A 10 16.30 0.39 -7.18
N VAL A 11 16.15 -0.39 -6.11
CA VAL A 11 16.86 -1.66 -5.97
C VAL A 11 16.11 -2.69 -6.81
N CYS A 12 16.86 -3.41 -7.65
CA CYS A 12 16.33 -4.53 -8.43
C CYS A 12 15.62 -5.53 -7.50
N VAL A 13 14.37 -5.89 -7.83
CA VAL A 13 13.56 -6.78 -6.99
C VAL A 13 14.24 -8.13 -6.72
N ASN A 14 14.96 -8.68 -7.71
CA ASN A 14 15.66 -9.95 -7.56
C ASN A 14 16.89 -9.82 -6.64
N GLY A 15 17.63 -8.71 -6.73
CA GLY A 15 18.75 -8.44 -5.83
C GLY A 15 18.29 -8.09 -4.41
N GLY A 16 17.22 -7.32 -4.29
CA GLY A 16 16.67 -6.87 -3.01
C GLY A 16 15.95 -7.97 -2.21
N MET A 17 15.42 -9.02 -2.87
CA MET A 17 14.80 -10.15 -2.18
C MET A 17 15.75 -10.90 -1.23
N GLY A 18 17.06 -10.85 -1.48
CA GLY A 18 18.07 -11.44 -0.60
C GLY A 18 18.51 -10.53 0.55
N MET A 19 18.08 -9.26 0.56
CA MET A 19 18.51 -8.27 1.55
C MET A 19 17.54 -8.18 2.71
N SER A 20 18.08 -8.12 3.92
CA SER A 20 17.37 -7.72 5.12
C SER A 20 17.09 -6.21 5.13
N ALA A 21 16.15 -5.79 5.99
CA ALA A 21 15.86 -4.37 6.19
C ALA A 21 17.09 -3.61 6.71
N THR A 22 17.92 -4.26 7.55
CA THR A 22 19.11 -3.66 8.15
C THR A 22 20.19 -3.42 7.10
N GLU A 23 20.50 -4.41 6.26
CA GLU A 23 21.47 -4.26 5.17
C GLU A 23 21.08 -3.15 4.20
N LEU A 24 19.78 -3.01 3.89
CA LEU A 24 19.30 -1.90 3.08
C LEU A 24 19.49 -0.55 3.78
N CYS A 25 19.25 -0.47 5.10
CA CYS A 25 19.48 0.75 5.87
C CYS A 25 20.97 1.12 5.92
N GLU A 26 21.85 0.15 6.11
CA GLU A 26 23.31 0.33 6.08
C GLU A 26 23.76 0.85 4.72
N ALA A 27 23.30 0.22 3.62
CA ALA A 27 23.59 0.67 2.26
C ALA A 27 23.11 2.10 2.00
N LEU A 28 21.87 2.43 2.40
CA LEU A 28 21.32 3.79 2.26
C LEU A 28 22.10 4.80 3.09
N THR A 29 22.50 4.45 4.32
CA THR A 29 23.30 5.31 5.20
C THR A 29 24.68 5.57 4.59
N ALA A 30 25.34 4.55 4.06
CA ALA A 30 26.65 4.67 3.41
C ALA A 30 26.62 5.59 2.18
N VAL A 31 25.54 5.56 1.39
CA VAL A 31 25.42 6.37 0.17
C VAL A 31 24.93 7.79 0.45
N THR A 32 23.95 7.95 1.35
CA THR A 32 23.29 9.26 1.59
C THR A 32 23.96 10.07 2.69
N GLY A 33 24.72 9.43 3.57
CA GLY A 33 25.23 10.04 4.81
C GLY A 33 24.17 10.28 5.88
N GLU A 34 22.91 9.88 5.64
CA GLU A 34 21.83 9.99 6.62
C GLU A 34 21.68 8.70 7.43
N GLY A 35 21.43 8.81 8.74
CA GLY A 35 21.10 7.64 9.56
C GLY A 35 19.76 7.01 9.14
N TRP A 36 19.82 5.85 8.50
CA TRP A 36 18.66 5.02 8.19
C TRP A 36 18.52 3.89 9.21
N GLU A 37 17.28 3.70 9.66
CA GLU A 37 16.90 2.64 10.59
C GLU A 37 15.68 1.88 10.04
N PRO A 38 15.51 0.59 10.37
CA PRO A 38 14.40 -0.22 9.84
C PRO A 38 13.01 0.39 10.09
N GLY A 39 12.82 1.07 11.23
CA GLY A 39 11.58 1.78 11.55
C GLY A 39 11.29 2.94 10.59
N ARG A 40 12.30 3.78 10.32
CA ARG A 40 12.21 4.89 9.35
C ARG A 40 11.95 4.35 7.95
N LEU A 41 12.66 3.29 7.55
CA LEU A 41 12.48 2.63 6.26
C LEU A 41 11.04 2.09 6.09
N ARG A 42 10.49 1.45 7.14
CA ARG A 42 9.11 0.95 7.15
C ARG A 42 8.11 2.10 7.00
N GLN A 43 8.24 3.17 7.79
CA GLN A 43 7.35 4.32 7.76
C GLN A 43 7.40 5.03 6.39
N THR A 44 8.58 5.18 5.79
CA THR A 44 8.73 5.73 4.44
C THR A 44 8.02 4.87 3.40
N GLY A 45 8.18 3.54 3.46
CA GLY A 45 7.48 2.64 2.54
C GLY A 45 5.95 2.69 2.71
N GLU A 46 5.47 2.84 3.94
CA GLU A 46 4.05 3.03 4.24
C GLU A 46 3.51 4.35 3.69
N ARG A 47 4.24 5.46 3.90
CA ARG A 47 3.91 6.78 3.35
C ARG A 47 3.79 6.74 1.83
N VAL A 48 4.74 6.11 1.15
CA VAL A 48 4.73 5.99 -0.32
C VAL A 48 3.53 5.16 -0.80
N PHE A 49 3.21 4.06 -0.11
CA PHE A 49 2.03 3.28 -0.45
C PHE A 49 0.75 4.11 -0.33
N VAL A 50 0.57 4.77 0.82
CA VAL A 50 -0.64 5.55 1.11
C VAL A 50 -0.77 6.75 0.17
N LEU A 51 0.35 7.39 -0.16
CA LEU A 51 0.41 8.48 -1.14
C LEU A 51 -0.10 8.03 -2.52
N LYS A 52 0.34 6.87 -3.01
CA LYS A 52 -0.15 6.32 -4.29
C LYS A 52 -1.67 6.07 -4.26
N ARG A 53 -2.19 5.52 -3.16
CA ARG A 53 -3.66 5.34 -3.00
C ARG A 53 -4.39 6.68 -2.99
N CYS A 54 -3.86 7.68 -2.28
CA CYS A 54 -4.43 9.02 -2.26
C CYS A 54 -4.50 9.65 -3.66
N LEU A 55 -3.43 9.50 -4.46
CA LEU A 55 -3.40 9.98 -5.84
C LEU A 55 -4.47 9.30 -6.70
N ASN A 56 -4.60 7.97 -6.59
CA ASN A 56 -5.65 7.25 -7.31
C ASN A 56 -7.05 7.78 -6.93
N ILE A 57 -7.31 7.99 -5.64
CA ILE A 57 -8.60 8.53 -5.17
C ILE A 57 -8.87 9.92 -5.74
N LEU A 58 -7.86 10.79 -5.77
CA LEU A 58 -7.98 12.13 -6.37
C LEU A 58 -8.28 12.07 -7.88
N LEU A 59 -7.89 10.99 -8.54
CA LEU A 59 -8.17 10.71 -9.95
C LEU A 59 -9.49 9.94 -10.17
N GLY A 60 -10.25 9.66 -9.11
CA GLY A 60 -11.58 9.04 -9.18
C GLY A 60 -11.65 7.56 -8.80
N ASP A 61 -10.54 6.97 -8.36
CA ASP A 61 -10.50 5.58 -7.86
C ASP A 61 -11.27 5.45 -6.54
N THR A 62 -12.01 4.35 -6.40
CA THR A 62 -12.84 4.07 -5.23
C THR A 62 -12.59 2.65 -4.71
N GLY A 63 -13.14 2.34 -3.53
CA GLY A 63 -13.14 0.97 -3.02
C GLY A 63 -13.83 -0.05 -3.94
N CYS A 64 -14.65 0.37 -4.91
CA CYS A 64 -15.27 -0.54 -5.89
C CYS A 64 -14.26 -1.04 -6.94
N ASP A 65 -13.19 -0.29 -7.17
CA ASP A 65 -12.15 -0.59 -8.15
C ASP A 65 -11.11 -1.57 -7.60
N ASP A 66 -11.14 -1.86 -6.29
CA ASP A 66 -10.36 -2.90 -5.62
C ASP A 66 -10.93 -4.31 -5.94
N ALA A 67 -10.98 -4.67 -7.22
CA ALA A 67 -11.61 -5.89 -7.72
C ALA A 67 -10.64 -6.79 -8.50
N LEU A 68 -10.90 -8.11 -8.48
CA LEU A 68 -10.20 -9.06 -9.34
C LEU A 68 -11.01 -9.33 -10.61
N PRO A 69 -10.34 -9.69 -11.73
CA PRO A 69 -11.01 -10.23 -12.90
C PRO A 69 -11.92 -11.41 -12.54
N SER A 70 -13.13 -11.46 -13.12
CA SER A 70 -14.15 -12.47 -12.81
C SER A 70 -13.64 -13.91 -12.92
N ARG A 71 -12.70 -14.17 -13.83
CA ARG A 71 -12.06 -15.48 -14.01
C ARG A 71 -11.38 -16.00 -12.75
N LEU A 72 -10.81 -15.13 -11.92
CA LEU A 72 -10.11 -15.50 -10.68
C LEU A 72 -11.07 -15.80 -9.51
N LEU A 73 -12.35 -15.44 -9.66
CA LEU A 73 -13.39 -15.68 -8.65
C LEU A 73 -14.10 -17.03 -8.85
N LEU A 74 -13.85 -17.69 -9.99
CA LEU A 74 -14.47 -18.97 -10.33
C LEU A 74 -13.69 -20.13 -9.72
N ARG A 75 -14.41 -21.12 -9.18
CA ARG A 75 -13.82 -22.37 -8.70
C ARG A 75 -13.30 -23.17 -9.90
N LEU A 76 -12.07 -23.64 -9.80
CA LEU A 76 -11.53 -24.56 -10.80
C LEU A 76 -12.18 -25.94 -10.67
N HIS A 77 -12.43 -26.58 -11.81
CA HIS A 77 -13.06 -27.92 -11.87
C HIS A 77 -12.04 -29.06 -11.79
N ASP A 78 -10.75 -28.75 -11.87
CA ASP A 78 -9.64 -29.68 -12.05
C ASP A 78 -8.42 -29.20 -11.24
N GLY A 79 -7.44 -30.09 -11.07
CA GLY A 79 -6.13 -29.72 -10.55
C GLY A 79 -6.05 -29.69 -9.02
N PRO A 80 -4.88 -29.32 -8.49
CA PRO A 80 -4.60 -29.36 -7.05
C PRO A 80 -5.43 -28.36 -6.23
N THR A 81 -5.96 -27.31 -6.87
CA THR A 81 -6.80 -26.28 -6.24
C THR A 81 -8.28 -26.41 -6.62
N ARG A 82 -8.69 -27.58 -7.12
CA ARG A 82 -10.09 -27.87 -7.50
C ARG A 82 -11.06 -27.50 -6.38
N GLY A 83 -12.14 -26.83 -6.76
CA GLY A 83 -13.18 -26.41 -5.84
C GLY A 83 -12.78 -25.23 -4.95
N SER A 84 -11.56 -24.69 -5.04
CA SER A 84 -11.15 -23.50 -4.31
C SER A 84 -11.46 -22.23 -5.09
N ALA A 85 -12.00 -21.22 -4.41
CA ALA A 85 -12.12 -19.86 -4.89
C ALA A 85 -11.91 -18.91 -3.70
N PRO A 86 -11.26 -17.74 -3.92
CA PRO A 86 -11.01 -16.80 -2.84
C PRO A 86 -12.31 -16.11 -2.39
N ASP A 87 -12.47 -15.94 -1.09
CA ASP A 87 -13.50 -15.08 -0.51
C ASP A 87 -13.00 -13.63 -0.50
N ILE A 88 -13.07 -12.99 -1.67
CA ILE A 88 -12.55 -11.63 -1.86
C ILE A 88 -13.29 -10.61 -1.00
N THR A 89 -14.59 -10.80 -0.75
CA THR A 89 -15.37 -9.89 0.10
C THR A 89 -14.79 -9.86 1.51
N ARG A 90 -14.58 -11.03 2.12
CA ARG A 90 -13.99 -11.13 3.46
C ARG A 90 -12.54 -10.60 3.46
N MET A 91 -11.73 -11.03 2.49
CA MET A 91 -10.32 -10.63 2.41
C MET A 91 -10.14 -9.10 2.27
N LEU A 92 -10.99 -8.44 1.48
CA LEU A 92 -10.96 -6.98 1.32
C LEU A 92 -11.40 -6.26 2.60
N ALA A 93 -12.43 -6.75 3.29
CA ALA A 93 -12.88 -6.17 4.55
C ALA A 93 -11.77 -6.24 5.62
N GLU A 94 -11.16 -7.41 5.81
CA GLU A 94 -10.04 -7.60 6.73
C GLU A 94 -8.83 -6.73 6.34
N TRP A 95 -8.51 -6.65 5.05
CA TRP A 95 -7.41 -5.83 4.57
C TRP A 95 -7.63 -4.33 4.81
N ARG A 96 -8.85 -3.83 4.63
CA ARG A 96 -9.21 -2.42 4.89
C ARG A 96 -9.07 -2.08 6.36
N ASP A 97 -9.57 -2.95 7.24
CA ASP A 97 -9.46 -2.80 8.69
C ASP A 97 -7.99 -2.72 9.14
N LEU A 98 -7.16 -3.69 8.72
CA LEU A 98 -5.72 -3.69 8.99
C LEU A 98 -5.00 -2.44 8.47
N ARG A 99 -5.53 -1.82 7.42
CA ARG A 99 -4.98 -0.60 6.82
C ARG A 99 -5.58 0.68 7.40
N GLY A 100 -6.59 0.60 8.25
CA GLY A 100 -7.35 1.77 8.71
C GLY A 100 -7.94 2.54 7.53
N PHE A 101 -8.43 1.81 6.53
CA PHE A 101 -9.12 2.38 5.37
C PHE A 101 -10.63 2.28 5.61
N ASP A 102 -11.36 3.30 5.18
CA ASP A 102 -12.82 3.28 5.23
C ASP A 102 -13.43 2.39 4.13
N GLU A 103 -14.76 2.27 4.12
CA GLU A 103 -15.49 1.47 3.13
C GLU A 103 -15.31 1.97 1.69
N ARG A 104 -15.03 3.27 1.52
CA ARG A 104 -14.71 3.87 0.22
C ARG A 104 -13.25 3.62 -0.19
N GLY A 105 -12.49 2.91 0.64
CA GLY A 105 -11.08 2.58 0.40
C GLY A 105 -10.14 3.77 0.60
N ARG A 106 -10.56 4.78 1.38
CA ARG A 106 -9.76 5.96 1.72
C ARG A 106 -8.99 5.73 3.01
N PRO A 107 -7.71 6.12 3.10
CA PRO A 107 -6.98 6.11 4.37
C PRO A 107 -7.62 7.06 5.39
N GLY A 108 -7.72 6.64 6.66
CA GLY A 108 -8.23 7.51 7.73
C GLY A 108 -7.42 8.80 7.92
N ARG A 109 -8.09 9.88 8.32
CA ARG A 109 -7.48 11.22 8.51
C ARG A 109 -6.28 11.19 9.46
N ASP A 110 -6.43 10.56 10.62
CA ASP A 110 -5.35 10.46 11.62
C ASP A 110 -4.12 9.73 11.06
N ARG A 111 -4.34 8.72 10.21
CA ARG A 111 -3.26 7.99 9.54
C ARG A 111 -2.54 8.86 8.52
N LEU A 112 -3.26 9.68 7.76
CA LEU A 112 -2.65 10.64 6.83
C LEU A 112 -1.80 11.67 7.58
N VAL A 113 -2.29 12.19 8.71
CA VAL A 113 -1.51 13.09 9.57
C VAL A 113 -0.24 12.41 10.08
N ALA A 114 -0.34 11.20 10.63
CA ALA A 114 0.80 10.43 11.14
C ALA A 114 1.86 10.11 10.06
N LEU A 115 1.44 10.01 8.80
CA LEU A 115 2.34 9.80 7.67
C LEU A 115 2.86 11.09 7.04
N GLY A 116 2.48 12.27 7.54
CA GLY A 116 2.88 13.57 6.98
C GLY A 116 2.18 13.90 5.65
N LEU A 117 0.97 13.37 5.46
CA LEU A 117 0.14 13.54 4.26
C LEU A 117 -1.11 14.38 4.52
N ALA A 118 -1.15 15.16 5.60
CA ALA A 118 -2.32 15.95 6.01
C ALA A 118 -2.86 16.85 4.88
N GLY A 119 -1.97 17.54 4.15
CA GLY A 119 -2.38 18.40 3.03
C GLY A 119 -3.10 17.65 1.89
N ILE A 120 -2.75 16.39 1.66
CA ILE A 120 -3.44 15.53 0.69
C ILE A 120 -4.77 15.05 1.26
N GLY A 121 -4.83 14.78 2.56
CA GLY A 121 -6.07 14.49 3.27
C GLY A 121 -7.10 15.59 3.08
N GLU A 122 -6.72 16.85 3.23
CA GLU A 122 -7.62 17.98 2.98
C GLU A 122 -8.14 18.02 1.54
N ALA A 123 -7.31 17.69 0.55
CA ALA A 123 -7.77 17.59 -0.84
C ALA A 123 -8.79 16.44 -1.07
N ILE A 124 -8.61 15.30 -0.40
CA ILE A 124 -9.50 14.14 -0.52
C ILE A 124 -10.85 14.42 0.14
N PHE A 125 -10.84 14.91 1.38
CA PHE A 125 -12.06 15.05 2.16
C PHE A 125 -12.71 16.43 2.02
N GLY A 126 -11.97 17.47 1.63
CA GLY A 126 -12.51 18.82 1.39
C GLY A 126 -13.39 18.91 0.15
N ARG A 127 -13.16 18.06 -0.86
CA ARG A 127 -13.99 17.97 -2.07
C ARG A 127 -15.44 17.58 -1.78
N GLU A 128 -15.70 16.85 -0.70
CA GLU A 128 -17.04 16.42 -0.31
C GLU A 128 -17.87 17.54 0.35
N ALA A 129 -17.24 18.63 0.82
CA ALA A 129 -17.95 19.75 1.45
C ALA A 129 -18.52 20.77 0.44
N THR A 130 -18.15 20.66 -0.83
CA THR A 130 -18.56 21.58 -1.92
C THR A 130 -19.47 20.94 -2.97
N GLY A 131 -19.95 19.72 -2.72
CA GLY A 131 -20.85 18.97 -3.60
C GLY A 131 -22.28 18.94 -3.08
#